data_AF-A0AAD8ADH9-F1
#
_entry.id   AF-A0AAD8ADH9-F1
#
_cell.length_a   1.000
_cell.length_b   1.000
_cell.length_c   1.000
_cell.angle_alpha   90.00
_cell.angle_beta   90.00
_cell.angle_gamma   90.00
#
_symmetry.space_group_name_H-M   'P 1'
#
loop_
_entity.id
_entity.type
_entity.pdbx_description
1 polymer ?
#
loop_
_entity_poly.entity_id
_entity_poly.type
_entity_poly.pdbx_seq_one_letter_code
_entity_poly.pdbx_strand_id
1 'polypeptide(L)'
;MKYLGSMNFFCYISIKSNIFNLEDRHTRESMLTEDVARKKTEYQKYLELYKLMRSRFEEHYVKSGRGGRKLDDVRDKYQKACRKLHLTHNEYVLLLCQAAEYERDYRTVLLPGLLDYQQAVQEAFVVSWQTFLKEVAQYMSLCSEKFREAQSRVEGSLEAVKPQQEYRDFTERHKTNPPSPVPFTFDDSLVEDTSGKLLPSQLTVDNLTIEWLRAKLVELENNVKEVQERQANHSSAVELANNKNSHSNRGITPDGSLKSNSFKRTPDGSLDNYRQRKEVEELRCQERELQRQVDVIKSALNELGCEELPSGCDLSLDASFADHSTNTGSPNSDQQQVDDTAIANGQLRLEIHKVFKDSNIIK
;
A
#
# COMPACT_ATOMS: atom_id res chain seq x y z
N MET A 1 -12.91 11.62 -24.70
CA MET A 1 -13.70 11.10 -25.86
C MET A 1 -14.07 12.15 -26.92
N LYS A 2 -14.38 13.41 -26.58
CA LYS A 2 -14.74 14.44 -27.59
C LYS A 2 -13.66 14.68 -28.67
N TYR A 3 -12.37 14.57 -28.32
CA TYR A 3 -11.26 14.77 -29.24
C TYR A 3 -11.08 13.62 -30.27
N LEU A 4 -11.34 12.37 -29.90
CA LEU A 4 -11.27 11.25 -30.86
C LEU A 4 -12.34 11.34 -31.97
N GLY A 5 -13.53 11.87 -31.65
CA GLY A 5 -14.61 12.05 -32.62
C GLY A 5 -14.32 13.13 -33.66
N SER A 6 -13.70 14.24 -33.24
CA SER A 6 -13.26 15.31 -34.17
C SER A 6 -12.10 14.84 -35.06
N MET A 7 -11.21 13.99 -34.55
CA MET A 7 -10.03 13.53 -35.30
C MET A 7 -10.34 12.48 -36.38
N ASN A 8 -11.26 11.54 -36.12
CA ASN A 8 -11.76 10.63 -37.16
C ASN A 8 -12.46 11.39 -38.29
N PHE A 9 -13.12 12.50 -37.95
CA PHE A 9 -13.78 13.37 -38.91
C PHE A 9 -12.78 14.11 -39.82
N PHE A 10 -11.67 14.63 -39.29
CA PHE A 10 -10.64 15.28 -40.12
C PHE A 10 -9.90 14.31 -41.04
N CYS A 11 -9.56 13.11 -40.55
CA CYS A 11 -8.96 12.06 -41.40
C CYS A 11 -9.92 11.62 -42.52
N TYR A 12 -11.20 11.42 -42.17
CA TYR A 12 -12.25 11.08 -43.12
C TYR A 12 -12.50 12.18 -44.16
N ILE A 13 -12.54 13.45 -43.76
CA ILE A 13 -12.68 14.58 -44.68
C ILE A 13 -11.48 14.67 -45.60
N SER A 14 -10.26 14.51 -45.10
CA SER A 14 -9.05 14.53 -45.92
C SER A 14 -9.09 13.42 -46.98
N ILE A 15 -9.42 12.19 -46.58
CA ILE A 15 -9.54 11.05 -47.52
C ILE A 15 -10.66 11.30 -48.55
N LYS A 16 -11.83 11.77 -48.13
CA LYS A 16 -12.94 12.06 -49.05
C LYS A 16 -12.64 13.21 -50.02
N SER A 17 -12.04 14.28 -49.54
CA SER A 17 -11.62 15.41 -50.37
C SER A 17 -10.60 14.97 -51.41
N ASN A 18 -9.69 14.05 -51.06
CA ASN A 18 -8.71 13.51 -51.99
C ASN A 18 -9.36 12.67 -53.09
N ILE A 19 -10.30 11.79 -52.75
CA ILE A 19 -11.05 10.97 -53.71
C ILE A 19 -11.79 11.88 -54.70
N PHE A 20 -12.50 12.89 -54.19
CA PHE A 20 -13.25 13.82 -55.03
C PHE A 20 -12.36 14.61 -55.99
N ASN A 21 -11.23 15.14 -55.51
CA ASN A 21 -10.29 15.87 -56.38
C ASN A 21 -9.61 14.95 -57.41
N LEU A 22 -9.34 13.68 -57.10
CA LEU A 22 -8.79 12.71 -58.05
C LEU A 22 -9.82 12.35 -59.13
N GLU A 23 -11.09 12.25 -58.77
CA GLU A 23 -12.19 11.87 -59.65
C GLU A 23 -12.52 12.97 -60.68
N ASP A 24 -12.59 14.24 -60.25
CA ASP A 24 -12.77 15.39 -61.15
C ASP A 24 -11.59 15.54 -62.14
N ARG A 25 -10.37 15.26 -61.68
CA ARG A 25 -9.15 15.36 -62.51
C ARG A 25 -9.02 14.22 -63.51
N HIS A 26 -9.38 13.00 -63.12
CA HIS A 26 -9.46 11.86 -64.04
C HIS A 26 -10.53 12.09 -65.11
N THR A 27 -11.65 12.71 -64.74
CA THR A 27 -12.71 13.10 -65.67
C THR A 27 -12.19 14.09 -66.73
N ARG A 28 -11.43 15.11 -66.33
CA ARG A 28 -10.84 16.10 -67.24
C ARG A 28 -9.85 15.49 -68.24
N GLU A 29 -8.97 14.60 -67.78
CA GLU A 29 -8.00 13.88 -68.63
C GLU A 29 -8.72 12.96 -69.63
N SER A 30 -9.74 12.24 -69.16
CA SER A 30 -10.57 11.35 -69.99
C SER A 30 -11.29 12.13 -71.10
N MET A 31 -11.91 13.27 -70.76
CA MET A 31 -12.58 14.13 -71.74
C MET A 31 -11.64 14.64 -72.83
N LEU A 32 -10.45 15.14 -72.47
CA LEU A 32 -9.47 15.64 -73.44
C LEU A 32 -8.98 14.51 -74.36
N THR A 33 -8.76 13.32 -73.82
CA THR A 33 -8.36 12.13 -74.58
C THR A 33 -9.45 11.75 -75.59
N GLU A 34 -10.71 11.76 -75.18
CA GLU A 34 -11.86 11.48 -76.04
C GLU A 34 -12.02 12.53 -77.15
N ASP A 35 -11.91 13.82 -76.81
CA ASP A 35 -12.00 14.92 -77.78
C ASP A 35 -10.89 14.82 -78.86
N VAL A 36 -9.65 14.53 -78.45
CA VAL A 36 -8.52 14.29 -79.36
C VAL A 36 -8.78 13.09 -80.27
N ALA A 37 -9.28 11.98 -79.72
CA ALA A 37 -9.58 10.77 -80.49
C ALA A 37 -10.71 11.00 -81.52
N ARG A 38 -11.75 11.71 -81.11
CA ARG A 38 -12.88 12.09 -81.97
C ARG A 38 -12.42 12.99 -83.11
N LYS A 39 -11.63 14.04 -82.79
CA LYS A 39 -11.12 14.97 -83.80
C LYS A 39 -10.15 14.31 -84.76
N LYS A 40 -9.32 13.38 -84.30
CA LYS A 40 -8.45 12.55 -85.15
C LYS A 40 -9.27 11.76 -86.19
N THR A 41 -10.38 11.16 -85.76
CA THR A 41 -11.29 10.41 -86.64
C THR A 41 -11.94 11.32 -87.68
N GLU A 42 -12.40 12.52 -87.28
CA GLU A 42 -12.91 13.53 -88.21
C GLU A 42 -11.85 13.99 -89.21
N TYR A 43 -10.62 14.24 -88.75
CA TYR A 43 -9.51 14.64 -89.60
C TYR A 43 -9.20 13.59 -90.66
N GLN A 44 -9.13 12.30 -90.27
CA GLN A 44 -8.93 11.18 -91.20
C GLN A 44 -10.05 11.12 -92.25
N LYS A 45 -11.31 11.24 -91.81
CA LYS A 45 -12.47 11.27 -92.73
C LYS A 45 -12.36 12.40 -93.76
N TYR A 46 -12.03 13.62 -93.32
CA TYR A 46 -11.91 14.76 -94.24
C TYR A 46 -10.66 14.70 -95.11
N LEU A 47 -9.59 14.06 -94.65
CA LEU A 47 -8.38 13.82 -95.42
C LEU A 47 -8.68 12.88 -96.60
N GLU A 48 -9.40 11.79 -96.37
CA GLU A 48 -9.81 10.88 -97.44
C GLU A 48 -10.80 11.54 -98.41
N LEU A 49 -11.73 12.36 -97.91
CA LEU A 49 -12.62 13.14 -98.77
C LEU A 49 -11.85 14.13 -99.66
N TYR A 50 -10.85 14.82 -99.09
CA TYR A 50 -9.98 15.73 -99.84
C TYR A 50 -9.20 15.00 -100.93
N LYS A 51 -8.58 13.85 -100.62
CA LYS A 51 -7.87 13.01 -101.62
C LYS A 51 -8.78 12.61 -102.77
N LEU A 52 -10.01 12.18 -102.48
CA LEU A 52 -10.99 11.81 -103.49
C LEU A 52 -11.37 12.99 -104.39
N MET A 53 -11.67 14.16 -103.80
CA MET A 53 -12.05 15.34 -104.57
C MET A 53 -10.87 15.90 -105.38
N ARG A 54 -9.65 15.80 -104.85
CA ARG A 54 -8.42 16.16 -105.57
C ARG A 54 -8.23 15.32 -106.81
N SER A 55 -8.32 13.99 -106.69
CA SER A 55 -8.19 13.06 -107.81
C SER A 55 -9.23 13.33 -108.90
N ARG A 56 -10.49 13.58 -108.53
CA ARG A 56 -11.56 13.95 -109.48
C ARG A 56 -11.28 15.28 -110.18
N PHE A 57 -10.76 16.27 -109.46
CA PHE A 57 -10.38 17.55 -110.04
C PHE A 57 -9.22 17.40 -111.03
N GLU A 58 -8.16 16.69 -110.66
CA GLU A 58 -7.00 16.42 -111.51
C GLU A 58 -7.40 15.66 -112.78
N GLU A 59 -8.27 14.65 -112.66
CA GLU A 59 -8.78 13.89 -113.82
C GLU A 59 -9.56 14.78 -114.80
N HIS A 60 -10.48 15.62 -114.31
CA HIS A 60 -11.26 16.52 -115.15
C HIS A 60 -10.43 17.67 -115.73
N TYR A 61 -9.40 18.11 -115.01
CA TYR A 61 -8.48 19.15 -115.47
C TYR A 61 -7.60 18.66 -116.63
N VAL A 62 -7.07 17.43 -116.53
CA VAL A 62 -6.16 16.85 -117.54
C VAL A 62 -6.92 16.28 -118.75
N LYS A 63 -8.04 15.58 -118.54
CA LYS A 63 -8.77 14.88 -119.63
C LYS A 63 -9.68 15.80 -120.46
N SER A 64 -10.19 16.90 -119.89
CA SER A 64 -11.18 17.74 -120.58
C SER A 64 -10.62 19.03 -121.19
N GLY A 65 -9.35 19.37 -120.93
CA GLY A 65 -8.54 20.32 -121.71
C GLY A 65 -8.99 21.78 -121.84
N ARG A 66 -10.27 22.12 -121.64
CA ARG A 66 -10.82 23.48 -121.70
C ARG A 66 -12.03 23.62 -120.77
N GLY A 67 -12.09 24.76 -120.08
CA GLY A 67 -13.09 25.06 -119.06
C GLY A 67 -14.55 24.95 -119.50
N GLY A 68 -15.42 24.74 -118.52
CA GLY A 68 -16.87 24.62 -118.66
C GLY A 68 -17.53 24.40 -117.30
N ARG A 69 -18.87 24.49 -117.25
CA ARG A 69 -19.68 24.45 -116.01
C ARG A 69 -19.34 23.27 -115.08
N LYS A 70 -19.08 22.09 -115.66
CA LYS A 70 -18.70 20.87 -114.91
C LYS A 70 -17.32 20.95 -114.25
N LEU A 71 -16.36 21.67 -114.85
CA LEU A 71 -15.05 21.88 -114.25
C LEU A 71 -15.15 22.83 -113.05
N ASP A 72 -15.97 23.88 -113.15
CA ASP A 72 -16.20 24.82 -112.05
C ASP A 72 -16.91 24.14 -110.87
N ASP A 73 -17.88 23.26 -111.11
CA ASP A 73 -18.54 22.48 -110.06
C ASP A 73 -17.58 21.55 -109.30
N VAL A 74 -16.67 20.88 -110.01
CA VAL A 74 -15.66 20.00 -109.40
C VAL A 74 -14.60 20.83 -108.66
N ARG A 75 -14.24 22.01 -109.18
CA ARG A 75 -13.34 22.96 -108.51
C ARG A 75 -13.93 23.44 -107.18
N ASP A 76 -15.20 23.85 -107.15
CA ASP A 76 -15.88 24.30 -105.93
C ASP A 76 -15.93 23.18 -104.86
N LYS A 77 -16.27 21.95 -105.27
CA LYS A 77 -16.27 20.78 -104.35
C LYS A 77 -14.88 20.49 -103.79
N TYR A 78 -13.84 20.58 -104.62
CA TYR A 78 -12.46 20.41 -104.17
C TYR A 78 -12.03 21.52 -103.20
N GLN A 79 -12.32 22.79 -103.52
CA GLN A 79 -12.02 23.93 -102.64
C GLN A 79 -12.76 23.82 -101.29
N LYS A 80 -14.03 23.38 -101.28
CA LYS A 80 -14.79 23.11 -100.06
C LYS A 80 -14.17 21.99 -99.22
N ALA A 81 -13.76 20.88 -99.85
CA ALA A 81 -13.09 19.78 -99.16
C ALA A 81 -11.73 20.23 -98.56
N CYS A 82 -10.96 21.02 -99.32
CA CYS A 82 -9.71 21.62 -98.87
C CYS A 82 -9.92 22.53 -97.64
N ARG A 83 -10.88 23.47 -97.72
CA ARG A 83 -11.22 24.34 -96.59
C ARG A 83 -11.65 23.54 -95.36
N LYS A 84 -12.47 22.50 -95.53
CA LYS A 84 -12.94 21.67 -94.42
C LYS A 84 -11.78 20.88 -93.78
N LEU A 85 -10.88 20.31 -94.59
CA LEU A 85 -9.68 19.65 -94.09
C LEU A 85 -8.79 20.61 -93.30
N HIS A 86 -8.53 21.82 -93.81
CA HIS A 86 -7.70 22.81 -93.12
C HIS A 86 -8.30 23.26 -91.79
N LEU A 87 -9.62 23.50 -91.73
CA LEU A 87 -10.29 23.84 -90.47
C LEU A 87 -10.18 22.70 -89.46
N THR A 88 -10.48 21.46 -89.86
CA THR A 88 -10.35 20.30 -88.97
C THR A 88 -8.90 20.03 -88.57
N HIS A 89 -7.92 20.29 -89.45
CA HIS A 89 -6.50 20.22 -89.14
C HIS A 89 -6.14 21.17 -88.01
N ASN A 90 -6.50 22.45 -88.16
CA ASN A 90 -6.20 23.48 -87.18
C ASN A 90 -6.81 23.14 -85.82
N GLU A 91 -8.09 22.71 -85.80
CA GLU A 91 -8.75 22.26 -84.56
C GLU A 91 -8.04 21.06 -83.93
N TYR A 92 -7.61 20.09 -84.75
CA TYR A 92 -6.89 18.91 -84.24
C TYR A 92 -5.54 19.27 -83.63
N VAL A 93 -4.76 20.13 -84.29
CA VAL A 93 -3.46 20.59 -83.80
C VAL A 93 -3.63 21.37 -82.49
N LEU A 94 -4.62 22.26 -82.39
CA LEU A 94 -4.90 23.01 -81.16
C LEU A 94 -5.29 22.07 -80.01
N LEU A 95 -6.14 21.07 -80.25
CA LEU A 95 -6.49 20.07 -79.24
C LEU A 95 -5.30 19.22 -78.80
N LEU A 96 -4.41 18.84 -79.72
CA LEU A 96 -3.17 18.14 -79.38
C LEU A 96 -2.25 18.98 -78.49
N CYS A 97 -2.07 20.27 -78.83
CA CYS A 97 -1.29 21.18 -77.99
C CYS A 97 -1.90 21.32 -76.59
N GLN A 98 -3.23 21.52 -76.51
CA GLN A 98 -3.92 21.62 -75.23
C GLN A 98 -3.77 20.36 -74.38
N ALA A 99 -3.94 19.17 -74.97
CA ALA A 99 -3.83 17.90 -74.27
C ALA A 99 -2.39 17.65 -73.78
N ALA A 100 -1.38 17.97 -74.60
CA ALA A 100 0.01 17.83 -74.22
C ALA A 100 0.41 18.76 -73.06
N GLU A 101 -0.03 20.01 -73.09
CA GLU A 101 0.23 20.96 -71.99
C GLU A 101 -0.48 20.53 -70.70
N TYR A 102 -1.74 20.09 -70.78
CA TYR A 102 -2.46 19.60 -69.60
C TYR A 102 -1.80 18.36 -69.00
N GLU A 103 -1.36 17.41 -69.83
CA GLU A 103 -0.67 16.19 -69.37
C GLU A 103 0.62 16.55 -68.63
N ARG A 104 1.43 17.45 -69.19
CA ARG A 104 2.66 17.92 -68.57
C ARG A 104 2.38 18.58 -67.22
N ASP A 105 1.45 19.53 -67.19
CA ASP A 105 1.12 20.26 -65.97
C ASP A 105 0.50 19.34 -64.92
N TYR A 106 -0.28 18.34 -65.34
CA TYR A 106 -0.80 17.33 -64.44
C TYR A 106 0.33 16.56 -63.74
N ARG A 107 1.32 16.08 -64.50
CA ARG A 107 2.45 15.32 -63.93
C ARG A 107 3.42 16.15 -63.12
N THR A 108 3.66 17.38 -63.54
CA THR A 108 4.78 18.19 -63.01
C THR A 108 4.35 19.25 -62.01
N VAL A 109 3.08 19.61 -61.97
CA VAL A 109 2.56 20.66 -61.09
C VAL A 109 1.41 20.14 -60.23
N LEU A 110 0.34 19.63 -60.84
CA LEU A 110 -0.90 19.32 -60.11
C LEU A 110 -0.78 18.09 -59.21
N LEU A 111 -0.16 17.01 -59.70
CA LEU A 111 0.02 15.78 -58.91
C LEU A 111 1.03 15.98 -57.78
N PRO A 112 2.24 16.53 -58.00
CA PRO A 112 3.16 16.85 -56.90
C PRO A 112 2.53 17.77 -55.86
N GLY A 113 1.86 18.86 -56.28
CA GLY A 113 1.22 19.79 -55.34
C GLY A 113 0.11 19.16 -54.50
N LEU A 114 -0.62 18.18 -55.06
CA LEU A 114 -1.58 17.39 -54.28
C LEU A 114 -0.89 16.54 -53.22
N LEU A 115 0.21 15.86 -53.59
CA LEU A 115 0.95 15.01 -52.68
C LEU A 115 1.60 15.82 -51.55
N ASP A 116 2.15 16.99 -51.87
CA ASP A 116 2.70 17.93 -50.88
C ASP A 116 1.63 18.39 -49.89
N TYR A 117 0.47 18.80 -50.40
CA TYR A 117 -0.66 19.17 -49.55
C TYR A 117 -1.08 18.00 -48.65
N GLN A 118 -1.18 16.80 -49.21
CA GLN A 118 -1.55 15.60 -48.45
C GLN A 118 -0.51 15.27 -47.36
N GLN A 119 0.76 15.37 -47.69
CA GLN A 119 1.85 15.20 -46.74
C GLN A 119 1.73 16.22 -45.61
N ALA A 120 1.53 17.50 -45.91
CA ALA A 120 1.39 18.55 -44.90
C ALA A 120 0.21 18.28 -43.94
N VAL A 121 -0.92 17.82 -44.45
CA VAL A 121 -2.08 17.43 -43.62
C VAL A 121 -1.74 16.24 -42.72
N GLN A 122 -1.03 15.24 -43.23
CA GLN A 122 -0.61 14.07 -42.44
C GLN A 122 0.42 14.44 -41.37
N GLU A 123 1.38 15.30 -41.69
CA GLU A 123 2.39 15.80 -40.74
C GLU A 123 1.73 16.60 -39.61
N ALA A 124 0.79 17.49 -39.95
CA ALA A 124 0.01 18.22 -38.96
C ALA A 124 -0.75 17.28 -38.00
N PHE A 125 -1.29 16.18 -38.53
CA PHE A 125 -1.93 15.14 -37.72
C PHE A 125 -0.94 14.45 -36.77
N VAL A 126 0.26 14.09 -37.24
CA VAL A 126 1.32 13.50 -36.39
C VAL A 126 1.73 14.45 -35.27
N VAL A 127 1.90 15.74 -35.56
CA VAL A 127 2.22 16.77 -34.54
C VAL A 127 1.10 16.88 -33.50
N SER A 128 -0.16 16.85 -33.94
CA SER A 128 -1.31 16.86 -33.02
C SER A 128 -1.30 15.64 -32.09
N TRP A 129 -0.99 14.44 -32.61
CA TRP A 129 -0.85 13.23 -31.79
C TRP A 129 0.29 13.31 -30.80
N GLN A 130 1.44 13.81 -31.24
CA GLN A 130 2.59 13.98 -30.36
C GLN A 130 2.22 14.90 -29.17
N THR A 131 1.51 15.99 -29.44
CA THR A 131 1.06 16.94 -28.40
C THR A 131 0.09 16.27 -27.44
N PHE A 132 -0.93 15.58 -27.96
CA PHE A 132 -1.90 14.86 -27.14
C PHE A 132 -1.25 13.78 -26.26
N LEU A 133 -0.36 12.97 -26.82
CA LEU A 133 0.34 11.92 -26.07
C LEU A 133 1.25 12.50 -24.98
N LYS A 134 1.91 13.65 -25.25
CA LYS A 134 2.67 14.38 -24.24
C LYS A 134 1.79 14.84 -23.08
N GLU A 135 0.61 15.38 -23.37
CA GLU A 135 -0.35 15.79 -22.32
C GLU A 135 -0.82 14.58 -21.50
N VAL A 136 -1.20 13.48 -22.14
CA VAL A 136 -1.60 12.25 -21.45
C VAL A 136 -0.48 11.75 -20.54
N ALA A 137 0.76 11.70 -21.05
CA ALA A 137 1.94 11.30 -20.27
C ALA A 137 2.16 12.18 -19.03
N GLN A 138 1.93 13.49 -19.14
CA GLN A 138 2.01 14.40 -18.00
C GLN A 138 0.93 14.10 -16.95
N TYR A 139 -0.31 13.86 -17.36
CA TYR A 139 -1.42 13.58 -16.43
C TYR A 139 -1.32 12.21 -15.75
N MET A 140 -0.74 11.21 -16.42
CA MET A 140 -0.57 9.86 -15.85
C MET A 140 0.70 9.72 -14.98
N SER A 141 1.47 10.79 -14.79
CA SER A 141 2.72 10.73 -14.04
C SER A 141 2.47 10.55 -12.53
N LEU A 142 2.64 9.31 -12.07
CA LEU A 142 2.65 8.94 -10.65
C LEU A 142 3.88 9.46 -9.90
N CYS A 143 4.90 9.92 -10.63
CA CYS A 143 6.08 10.57 -10.06
C CYS A 143 5.93 12.08 -9.98
N SER A 144 4.75 12.63 -10.30
CA SER A 144 4.50 14.06 -10.14
C SER A 144 4.65 14.47 -8.67
N GLU A 145 5.01 15.74 -8.48
CA GLU A 145 5.27 16.31 -7.16
C GLU A 145 4.11 16.07 -6.20
N LYS A 146 2.86 16.21 -6.66
CA LYS A 146 1.64 15.94 -5.86
C LYS A 146 1.59 14.51 -5.30
N PHE A 147 1.95 13.50 -6.10
CA PHE A 147 1.98 12.11 -5.63
C PHE A 147 3.14 11.87 -4.67
N ARG A 148 4.32 12.44 -4.94
CA ARG A 148 5.47 12.34 -4.03
C ARG A 148 5.20 13.02 -2.68
N GLU A 149 4.58 14.20 -2.68
CA GLU A 149 4.15 14.88 -1.46
C GLU A 149 3.14 14.04 -0.67
N ALA A 150 2.15 13.46 -1.35
CA ALA A 150 1.19 12.58 -0.70
C ALA A 150 1.87 11.36 -0.08
N GLN A 151 2.78 10.71 -0.80
CA GLN A 151 3.57 9.57 -0.33
C GLN A 151 4.46 9.96 0.86
N SER A 152 5.16 11.11 0.79
CA SER A 152 6.01 11.61 1.86
C SER A 152 5.23 11.91 3.15
N ARG A 153 3.98 12.40 3.05
CA ARG A 153 3.12 12.57 4.24
C ARG A 153 2.74 11.23 4.89
N VAL A 154 2.50 10.19 4.08
CA VAL A 154 2.24 8.85 4.60
C VAL A 154 3.48 8.31 5.31
N GLU A 155 4.65 8.40 4.67
CA GLU A 155 5.93 7.98 5.26
C GLU A 155 6.24 8.74 6.55
N GLY A 156 6.07 10.06 6.55
CA GLY A 156 6.23 10.88 7.76
C GLY A 156 5.26 10.50 8.87
N SER A 157 4.02 10.13 8.53
CA SER A 157 3.04 9.63 9.53
C SER A 157 3.45 8.28 10.11
N LEU A 158 4.06 7.40 9.30
CA LEU A 158 4.59 6.12 9.75
C LEU A 158 5.83 6.28 10.64
N GLU A 159 6.73 7.20 10.30
CA GLU A 159 7.91 7.52 11.10
C GLU A 159 7.56 8.21 12.43
N ALA A 160 6.44 8.93 12.48
CA ALA A 160 5.94 9.55 13.69
C ALA A 160 5.46 8.55 14.75
N VAL A 161 5.15 7.31 14.37
CA VAL A 161 4.70 6.26 15.31
C VAL A 161 5.85 5.87 16.25
N LYS A 162 5.69 6.17 17.55
CA LYS A 162 6.67 5.87 18.59
C LYS A 162 6.05 4.92 19.62
N PRO A 163 6.35 3.60 19.57
CA PRO A 163 5.72 2.60 20.43
C PRO A 163 5.81 2.90 21.93
N GLN A 164 6.92 3.50 22.38
CA GLN A 164 7.15 3.84 23.79
C GLN A 164 6.32 5.05 24.25
N GLN A 165 5.77 5.83 23.33
CA GLN A 165 4.97 7.03 23.64
C GLN A 165 3.47 6.80 23.45
N GLU A 166 3.07 5.74 22.73
CA GLU A 166 1.68 5.41 22.39
C GLU A 166 0.74 5.47 23.60
N TYR A 167 1.17 4.86 24.71
CA TYR A 167 0.36 4.75 25.92
C TYR A 167 0.66 5.84 26.96
N ARG A 168 1.57 6.78 26.69
CA ARG A 168 1.97 7.77 27.71
C ARG A 168 0.78 8.61 28.18
N ASP A 169 0.05 9.18 27.23
CA ASP A 169 -1.11 10.04 27.53
C ASP A 169 -2.25 9.24 28.15
N PHE A 170 -2.43 7.97 27.74
CA PHE A 170 -3.38 7.06 28.35
C PHE A 170 -3.01 6.76 29.82
N THR A 171 -1.77 6.35 30.07
CA THR A 171 -1.28 6.06 31.42
C THR A 171 -1.37 7.30 32.31
N GLU A 172 -1.05 8.49 31.80
CA GLU A 172 -1.14 9.73 32.57
C GLU A 172 -2.58 10.08 32.96
N ARG A 173 -3.53 9.96 32.02
CA ARG A 173 -4.95 10.24 32.28
C ARG A 173 -5.61 9.24 33.23
N HIS A 174 -5.17 7.99 33.19
CA HIS A 174 -5.75 6.89 33.97
C HIS A 174 -4.88 6.47 35.17
N LYS A 175 -3.85 7.26 35.51
CA LYS A 175 -3.00 6.97 36.66
C LYS A 175 -3.82 7.08 37.94
N THR A 176 -3.89 6.00 38.70
CA THR A 176 -4.40 5.99 40.06
C THR A 176 -3.25 5.97 41.06
N ASN A 177 -3.51 6.44 42.28
CA ASN A 177 -2.55 6.27 43.36
C ASN A 177 -2.53 4.79 43.76
N PRO A 178 -1.34 4.18 43.94
CA PRO A 178 -1.25 2.85 44.50
C PRO A 178 -2.04 2.79 45.82
N PRO A 179 -2.87 1.75 46.04
CA PRO A 179 -3.54 1.57 47.32
C PRO A 179 -2.51 1.59 48.46
N SER A 180 -2.87 2.23 49.59
CA SER A 180 -2.02 2.19 50.78
C SER A 180 -1.80 0.74 51.22
N PRO A 181 -0.58 0.35 51.62
CA PRO A 181 -0.33 -0.99 52.13
C PRO A 181 -1.27 -1.31 53.30
N VAL A 182 -1.90 -2.48 53.27
CA VAL A 182 -2.69 -2.97 54.40
C VAL A 182 -1.70 -3.39 55.50
N PRO A 183 -1.76 -2.79 56.70
CA PRO A 183 -0.87 -3.20 57.79
C PRO A 183 -1.26 -4.59 58.27
N PHE A 184 -0.28 -5.48 58.36
CA PHE A 184 -0.42 -6.76 59.05
C PHE A 184 0.25 -6.62 60.41
N THR A 185 -0.55 -6.52 61.46
CA THR A 185 -0.10 -6.39 62.85
C THR A 185 -0.57 -7.59 63.67
N PHE A 186 0.17 -7.90 64.72
CA PHE A 186 -0.32 -8.82 65.74
C PHE A 186 -1.56 -8.19 66.41
N ASP A 187 -2.56 -9.01 66.73
CA ASP A 187 -3.72 -8.58 67.50
C ASP A 187 -3.39 -8.69 68.99
N ASP A 188 -3.05 -7.55 69.58
CA ASP A 188 -2.56 -7.45 70.96
C ASP A 188 -3.58 -8.02 71.97
N SER A 189 -4.88 -8.02 71.65
CA SER A 189 -5.94 -8.56 72.52
C SER A 189 -5.81 -10.06 72.77
N LEU A 190 -5.09 -10.78 71.90
CA LEU A 190 -4.90 -12.23 72.01
C LEU A 190 -3.96 -12.66 73.15
N VAL A 191 -3.17 -11.73 73.71
CA VAL A 191 -2.20 -12.04 74.77
C VAL A 191 -2.46 -11.30 76.08
N GLU A 192 -3.49 -10.44 76.15
CA GLU A 192 -3.84 -9.66 77.34
C GLU A 192 -4.16 -10.53 78.58
N ASP A 193 -4.83 -11.68 78.38
CA ASP A 193 -5.20 -12.62 79.45
C ASP A 193 -4.14 -13.72 79.70
N THR A 194 -3.03 -13.70 78.96
CA THR A 194 -1.95 -14.67 79.15
C THR A 194 -1.06 -14.24 80.30
N SER A 195 -0.47 -15.20 81.02
CA SER A 195 0.30 -14.99 82.26
C SER A 195 1.61 -14.17 82.11
N GLY A 196 1.75 -13.38 81.03
CA GLY A 196 2.84 -12.44 80.78
C GLY A 196 3.99 -13.00 79.94
N LYS A 197 3.95 -14.27 79.54
CA LYS A 197 5.02 -14.92 78.75
C LYS A 197 4.88 -14.72 77.24
N LEU A 198 3.68 -14.55 76.73
CA LEU A 198 3.46 -14.23 75.31
C LEU A 198 3.45 -12.72 75.16
N LEU A 199 4.36 -12.20 74.33
CA LEU A 199 4.45 -10.77 74.02
C LEU A 199 3.98 -10.53 72.58
N PRO A 200 3.19 -9.46 72.31
CA PRO A 200 2.75 -9.15 70.96
C PRO A 200 3.92 -8.99 70.00
N SER A 201 3.77 -9.53 68.79
CA SER A 201 4.78 -9.43 67.71
C SER A 201 6.18 -9.96 68.07
N GLN A 202 6.33 -10.78 69.12
CA GLN A 202 7.60 -11.34 69.57
C GLN A 202 7.53 -12.87 69.65
N LEU A 203 8.59 -13.54 69.21
CA LEU A 203 8.70 -15.00 69.32
C LEU A 203 9.02 -15.39 70.76
N THR A 204 8.36 -16.44 71.28
CA THR A 204 8.78 -17.07 72.54
C THR A 204 9.90 -18.06 72.30
N VAL A 205 10.99 -17.89 73.03
CA VAL A 205 12.18 -18.74 72.94
C VAL A 205 12.43 -19.40 74.29
N ASP A 206 11.82 -20.57 74.50
CA ASP A 206 11.85 -21.32 75.75
C ASP A 206 12.21 -22.80 75.51
N ASN A 207 12.23 -23.60 76.57
CA ASN A 207 12.54 -25.03 76.48
C ASN A 207 11.51 -25.86 75.70
N LEU A 208 10.34 -25.31 75.38
CA LEU A 208 9.29 -25.96 74.58
C LEU A 208 9.39 -25.58 73.09
N THR A 209 9.83 -24.36 72.76
CA THR A 209 9.82 -23.83 71.38
C THR A 209 11.19 -23.82 70.70
N ILE A 210 12.29 -23.91 71.46
CA ILE A 210 13.66 -23.75 70.93
C ILE A 210 14.01 -24.72 69.79
N GLU A 211 13.65 -26.00 69.91
CA GLU A 211 13.99 -27.01 68.91
C GLU A 211 13.18 -26.79 67.62
N TRP A 212 11.92 -26.37 67.76
CA TRP A 212 11.08 -26.01 66.62
C TRP A 212 11.63 -24.77 65.90
N LEU A 213 12.04 -23.73 66.64
CA LEU A 213 12.63 -22.51 66.07
C LEU A 213 13.93 -22.80 65.31
N ARG A 214 14.80 -23.66 65.87
CA ARG A 214 16.04 -24.10 65.20
C ARG A 214 15.77 -24.90 63.94
N ALA A 215 14.84 -25.87 64.00
CA ALA A 215 14.44 -26.65 62.84
C ALA A 215 13.81 -25.76 61.75
N LYS A 216 12.93 -24.83 62.14
CA LYS A 216 12.25 -23.89 61.23
C LYS A 216 13.24 -22.91 60.60
N LEU A 217 14.25 -22.47 61.34
CA LEU A 217 15.31 -21.62 60.80
C LEU A 217 16.07 -22.32 59.67
N VAL A 218 16.50 -23.57 59.90
CA VAL A 218 17.22 -24.37 58.88
C VAL A 218 16.34 -24.60 57.64
N GLU A 219 15.05 -24.90 57.83
CA GLU A 219 14.08 -25.03 56.73
C GLU A 219 14.00 -23.74 55.91
N LEU A 220 13.82 -22.59 56.56
CA LEU A 220 13.70 -21.29 55.88
C LEU A 220 15.00 -20.89 55.18
N GLU A 221 16.16 -21.14 55.77
CA GLU A 221 17.46 -20.89 55.12
C GLU A 221 17.67 -21.73 53.85
N ASN A 222 17.19 -22.99 53.84
CA ASN A 222 17.21 -23.83 52.65
C ASN A 222 16.24 -23.30 51.58
N ASN A 223 15.04 -22.87 51.97
CA ASN A 223 14.07 -22.27 51.04
C ASN A 223 14.58 -20.95 50.42
N VAL A 224 15.26 -20.10 51.20
CA VAL A 224 15.92 -18.88 50.68
C VAL A 224 16.97 -19.24 49.62
N LYS A 225 17.84 -20.21 49.89
CA LYS A 225 18.86 -20.66 48.92
C LYS A 225 18.23 -21.20 47.63
N GLU A 226 17.16 -21.96 47.73
CA GLU A 226 16.44 -22.49 46.56
C GLU A 226 15.85 -21.36 45.69
N VAL A 227 15.25 -20.34 46.33
CA VAL A 227 14.70 -19.17 45.62
C VAL A 227 15.83 -18.36 44.94
N GLN A 228 16.97 -18.18 45.61
CA GLN A 228 18.15 -17.51 45.05
C GLN A 228 18.71 -18.24 43.82
N GLU A 229 18.77 -19.57 43.86
CA GLU A 229 19.20 -20.39 42.71
C GLU A 229 18.22 -20.24 41.53
N ARG A 230 16.90 -20.31 41.79
CA ARG A 230 15.87 -20.05 40.77
C ARG A 230 16.03 -18.64 40.17
N GLN A 231 16.27 -17.62 40.99
CA GLN A 231 16.47 -16.26 40.52
C GLN A 231 17.72 -16.09 39.64
N ALA A 232 18.84 -16.75 39.98
CA ALA A 232 20.06 -16.72 39.18
C ALA A 232 19.87 -17.39 37.81
N ASN A 233 19.15 -18.51 37.76
CA ASN A 233 18.79 -19.20 36.52
C ASN A 233 17.91 -18.33 35.63
N HIS A 234 16.93 -17.63 36.21
CA HIS A 234 16.06 -16.75 35.43
C HIS A 234 16.77 -15.48 34.95
N SER A 235 17.67 -14.90 35.76
CA SER A 235 18.43 -13.68 35.42
C SER A 235 19.44 -13.92 34.29
N SER A 236 20.16 -15.04 34.32
CA SER A 236 21.08 -15.42 33.23
C SER A 236 20.37 -15.66 31.90
N ALA A 237 19.15 -16.23 31.92
CA ALA A 237 18.32 -16.37 30.72
C ALA A 237 17.87 -15.02 30.12
N VAL A 238 17.58 -14.01 30.95
CA VAL A 238 17.28 -12.63 30.48
C VAL A 238 18.48 -12.00 29.77
N GLU A 239 19.68 -12.15 30.33
CA GLU A 239 20.91 -11.62 29.74
C GLU A 239 21.25 -12.25 28.38
N LEU A 240 21.12 -13.57 28.29
CA LEU A 240 21.30 -14.32 27.03
C LEU A 240 20.30 -13.89 25.95
N ALA A 241 19.05 -13.59 26.32
CA ALA A 241 18.02 -13.10 25.41
C ALA A 241 18.31 -11.67 24.92
N ASN A 242 18.75 -10.78 25.81
CA ASN A 242 19.12 -9.40 25.45
C ASN A 242 20.32 -9.34 24.49
N ASN A 243 21.30 -10.23 24.66
CA ASN A 243 22.49 -10.24 23.81
C ASN A 243 22.19 -10.75 22.38
N LYS A 244 21.28 -11.72 22.23
CA LYS A 244 20.82 -12.22 20.92
C LYS A 244 20.05 -11.16 20.12
N ASN A 245 19.29 -10.31 20.79
CA ASN A 245 18.49 -9.26 20.14
C ASN A 245 19.35 -8.12 19.54
N SER A 246 20.59 -7.98 19.98
CA SER A 246 21.53 -6.95 19.49
C SER A 246 22.22 -7.33 18.17
N HIS A 247 22.21 -8.61 17.77
CA HIS A 247 22.84 -9.11 16.53
C HIS A 247 21.89 -9.23 15.33
N SER A 248 20.60 -8.91 15.49
CA SER A 248 19.64 -8.80 14.40
C SER A 248 19.83 -7.47 13.65
N ASN A 249 20.98 -7.33 12.99
CA ASN A 249 21.25 -6.18 12.16
C ASN A 249 20.27 -6.17 10.97
N ARG A 250 19.47 -5.10 10.87
CA ARG A 250 18.45 -4.85 9.85
C ARG A 250 19.12 -4.59 8.50
N GLY A 251 19.61 -5.65 7.86
CA GLY A 251 20.30 -5.57 6.57
C GLY A 251 19.31 -5.31 5.43
N ILE A 252 19.27 -4.08 4.93
CA ILE A 252 18.69 -3.72 3.63
C ILE A 252 19.60 -4.34 2.55
N THR A 253 19.04 -5.12 1.62
CA THR A 253 19.79 -5.59 0.45
C THR A 253 20.04 -4.43 -0.51
N PRO A 254 21.07 -4.49 -1.37
CA PRO A 254 21.39 -3.41 -2.32
C PRO A 254 20.29 -3.04 -3.33
N ASP A 255 19.24 -3.86 -3.42
CA ASP A 255 18.09 -3.73 -4.33
C ASP A 255 16.87 -3.03 -3.67
N GLY A 256 16.99 -2.52 -2.45
CA GLY A 256 15.89 -1.83 -1.76
C GLY A 256 14.72 -2.74 -1.34
N SER A 257 14.75 -4.03 -1.69
CA SER A 257 13.77 -5.01 -1.25
C SER A 257 13.96 -5.38 0.22
N LEU A 258 12.90 -5.25 1.02
CA LEU A 258 12.87 -5.73 2.41
C LEU A 258 13.09 -7.24 2.41
N LYS A 259 14.11 -7.74 3.14
CA LYS A 259 14.25 -9.17 3.40
C LYS A 259 12.98 -9.67 4.10
N SER A 260 12.11 -10.31 3.31
CA SER A 260 10.88 -10.97 3.75
C SER A 260 11.20 -12.27 4.50
N ASN A 261 12.00 -12.18 5.56
CA ASN A 261 11.99 -13.15 6.66
C ASN A 261 11.30 -12.56 7.91
N SER A 262 10.63 -11.41 7.77
CA SER A 262 10.03 -10.67 8.89
C SER A 262 8.62 -11.12 9.30
N PHE A 263 7.95 -11.99 8.54
CA PHE A 263 6.61 -12.49 8.91
C PHE A 263 6.63 -13.68 9.87
N LYS A 264 7.82 -14.20 10.20
CA LYS A 264 8.05 -15.00 11.42
C LYS A 264 8.69 -14.13 12.51
N ARG A 265 8.22 -12.90 12.70
CA ARG A 265 8.34 -12.26 14.01
C ARG A 265 7.24 -12.85 14.87
N THR A 266 7.52 -14.00 15.47
CA THR A 266 6.85 -14.30 16.72
C THR A 266 7.17 -13.14 17.66
N PRO A 267 6.16 -12.50 18.29
CA PRO A 267 6.36 -11.55 19.39
C PRO A 267 7.08 -12.18 20.59
N ASP A 268 7.24 -13.51 20.59
CA ASP A 268 7.85 -14.35 21.62
C ASP A 268 9.08 -13.70 22.25
N GLY A 269 10.13 -13.42 21.49
CA GLY A 269 11.41 -13.04 22.11
C GLY A 269 11.34 -11.79 23.01
N SER A 270 10.50 -10.80 22.66
CA SER A 270 10.29 -9.62 23.51
C SER A 270 9.28 -9.87 24.61
N LEU A 271 8.20 -10.60 24.34
CA LEU A 271 7.18 -10.91 25.34
C LEU A 271 7.71 -11.88 26.41
N ASP A 272 8.51 -12.85 26.01
CA ASP A 272 9.23 -13.78 26.86
C ASP A 272 10.25 -13.05 27.73
N ASN A 273 10.91 -12.00 27.21
CA ASN A 273 11.76 -11.14 28.04
C ASN A 273 10.96 -10.42 29.13
N TYR A 274 9.79 -9.85 28.80
CA TYR A 274 8.91 -9.24 29.79
C TYR A 274 8.36 -10.25 30.80
N ARG A 275 7.98 -11.46 30.35
CA ARG A 275 7.55 -12.58 31.21
C ARG A 275 8.67 -12.97 32.18
N GLN A 276 9.87 -13.17 31.66
CA GLN A 276 11.03 -13.56 32.45
C GLN A 276 11.42 -12.48 33.48
N ARG A 277 11.36 -11.20 33.09
CA ARG A 277 11.59 -10.08 34.02
C ARG A 277 10.54 -10.01 35.12
N LYS A 278 9.27 -10.30 34.82
CA LYS A 278 8.20 -10.39 35.82
C LYS A 278 8.51 -11.50 36.83
N GLU A 279 8.89 -12.67 36.34
CA GLU A 279 9.20 -13.84 37.18
C GLU A 279 10.41 -13.59 38.10
N VAL A 280 11.44 -12.89 37.61
CA VAL A 280 12.57 -12.45 38.46
C VAL A 280 12.12 -11.51 39.58
N GLU A 281 11.20 -10.57 39.30
CA GLU A 281 10.70 -9.66 40.35
C GLU A 281 9.82 -10.40 41.37
N GLU A 282 9.03 -11.39 40.94
CA GLU A 282 8.24 -12.26 41.83
C GLU A 282 9.13 -13.07 42.77
N LEU A 283 10.18 -13.71 42.23
CA LEU A 283 11.17 -14.44 43.03
C LEU A 283 11.88 -13.53 44.04
N ARG A 284 12.21 -12.29 43.64
CA ARG A 284 12.83 -11.30 44.54
C ARG A 284 11.89 -10.84 45.66
N CYS A 285 10.58 -10.89 45.45
CA CYS A 285 9.60 -10.68 46.51
C CYS A 285 9.54 -11.87 47.47
N GLN A 286 9.50 -13.10 46.94
CA GLN A 286 9.49 -14.33 47.72
C GLN A 286 10.76 -14.47 48.60
N GLU A 287 11.93 -14.13 48.05
CA GLU A 287 13.19 -14.11 48.78
C GLU A 287 13.12 -13.17 49.99
N ARG A 288 12.65 -11.93 49.80
CA ARG A 288 12.53 -10.95 50.88
C ARG A 288 11.56 -11.39 51.98
N GLU A 289 10.47 -12.05 51.62
CA GLU A 289 9.50 -12.59 52.58
C GLU A 289 10.14 -13.66 53.48
N LEU A 290 10.78 -14.66 52.87
CA LEU A 290 11.45 -15.75 53.59
C LEU A 290 12.63 -15.22 54.42
N GLN A 291 13.43 -14.33 53.84
CA GLN A 291 14.55 -13.71 54.52
C GLN A 291 14.09 -12.92 55.75
N ARG A 292 12.94 -12.23 55.67
CA ARG A 292 12.39 -11.53 56.84
C ARG A 292 12.05 -12.50 57.98
N GLN A 293 11.49 -13.68 57.69
CA GLN A 293 11.21 -14.69 58.70
C GLN A 293 12.50 -15.26 59.31
N VAL A 294 13.51 -15.52 58.47
CA VAL A 294 14.86 -15.92 58.92
C VAL A 294 15.43 -14.90 59.89
N ASP A 295 15.37 -13.61 59.55
CA ASP A 295 15.92 -12.53 60.37
C ASP A 295 15.21 -12.42 61.72
N VAL A 296 13.88 -12.57 61.75
CA VAL A 296 13.08 -12.54 63.00
C VAL A 296 13.47 -13.69 63.92
N ILE A 297 13.57 -14.93 63.40
CA ILE A 297 13.97 -16.09 64.19
C ILE A 297 15.43 -15.96 64.65
N LYS A 298 16.35 -15.50 63.78
CA LYS A 298 17.75 -15.27 64.15
C LYS A 298 17.91 -14.22 65.23
N SER A 299 17.19 -13.10 65.15
CA SER A 299 17.22 -12.06 66.20
C SER A 299 16.79 -12.65 67.53
N ALA A 300 15.64 -13.35 67.56
CA ALA A 300 15.11 -13.96 68.77
C ALA A 300 16.06 -15.01 69.38
N LEU A 301 16.72 -15.84 68.54
CA LEU A 301 17.71 -16.82 69.01
C LEU A 301 19.03 -16.16 69.48
N ASN A 302 19.45 -15.07 68.83
CA ASN A 302 20.67 -14.34 69.21
C ASN A 302 20.49 -13.57 70.53
N GLU A 303 19.30 -13.02 70.78
CA GLU A 303 18.95 -12.31 72.02
C GLU A 303 18.94 -13.23 73.24
N LEU A 304 18.63 -14.52 73.06
CA LEU A 304 18.72 -15.54 74.11
C LEU A 304 20.18 -15.94 74.46
N GLY A 305 21.11 -15.88 73.51
CA GLY A 305 22.53 -16.14 73.74
C GLY A 305 22.87 -17.57 74.21
N CYS A 306 23.77 -17.70 75.20
CA CYS A 306 24.18 -18.97 75.81
C CYS A 306 23.58 -19.18 77.22
N GLU A 307 22.55 -18.41 77.57
CA GLU A 307 21.87 -18.53 78.85
C GLU A 307 20.98 -19.78 78.89
N GLU A 308 20.71 -20.30 80.09
CA GLU A 308 19.85 -21.47 80.28
C GLU A 308 18.42 -21.14 79.83
N LEU A 309 17.80 -22.06 79.07
CA LEU A 309 16.50 -21.83 78.43
C LEU A 309 15.42 -21.48 79.47
N PRO A 310 14.65 -20.39 79.26
CA PRO A 310 13.50 -20.07 80.11
C PRO A 310 12.50 -21.23 80.16
N SER A 311 11.85 -21.43 81.31
CA SER A 311 10.80 -22.45 81.47
C SER A 311 9.47 -21.97 80.86
N GLY A 312 8.94 -22.73 79.89
CA GLY A 312 7.66 -22.45 79.24
C GLY A 312 6.40 -22.67 80.10
N CYS A 313 6.51 -23.27 81.30
CA CYS A 313 5.37 -23.54 82.19
C CYS A 313 5.18 -22.46 83.27
N ASP A 314 3.95 -21.99 83.48
CA ASP A 314 3.59 -20.95 84.48
C ASP A 314 3.01 -21.47 85.79
N LEU A 315 2.94 -22.78 85.99
CA LEU A 315 2.43 -23.34 87.23
C LEU A 315 3.59 -23.67 88.17
N SER A 316 3.79 -22.82 89.18
CA SER A 316 4.37 -23.29 90.43
C SER A 316 3.44 -24.36 91.00
N LEU A 317 3.87 -25.62 90.97
CA LEU A 317 3.22 -26.70 91.70
C LEU A 317 3.29 -26.40 93.20
N ASP A 318 2.23 -25.82 93.77
CA ASP A 318 1.96 -25.93 95.20
C ASP A 318 0.45 -26.05 95.48
N ALA A 319 0.15 -26.74 96.57
CA ALA A 319 -0.92 -27.73 96.71
C ALA A 319 -2.38 -27.25 96.98
N SER A 320 -3.32 -28.19 96.73
CA SER A 320 -4.45 -28.64 97.59
C SER A 320 -5.92 -28.48 97.08
N PHE A 321 -6.57 -29.65 96.85
CA PHE A 321 -7.92 -30.13 97.25
C PHE A 321 -9.14 -29.15 97.20
N ALA A 322 -10.38 -29.49 96.80
CA ALA A 322 -11.04 -30.69 96.28
C ALA A 322 -12.50 -30.38 95.84
N ASP A 323 -13.03 -31.19 94.91
CA ASP A 323 -14.40 -31.72 94.77
C ASP A 323 -15.65 -30.81 94.78
N HIS A 324 -16.40 -30.73 93.67
CA HIS A 324 -17.59 -31.58 93.45
C HIS A 324 -18.37 -31.29 92.14
N SER A 325 -19.05 -32.35 91.68
CA SER A 325 -19.72 -32.58 90.39
C SER A 325 -21.11 -31.92 90.20
N THR A 326 -21.64 -32.09 88.96
CA THR A 326 -23.05 -32.05 88.46
C THR A 326 -23.46 -30.73 87.78
N ASN A 327 -24.19 -30.64 86.66
CA ASN A 327 -24.77 -31.58 85.67
C ASN A 327 -25.31 -30.73 84.48
N THR A 328 -25.32 -31.31 83.27
CA THR A 328 -26.18 -31.06 82.08
C THR A 328 -26.60 -29.65 81.62
N GLY A 329 -26.39 -29.38 80.32
CA GLY A 329 -27.28 -28.54 79.50
C GLY A 329 -26.61 -27.85 78.30
N SER A 330 -26.73 -28.42 77.09
CA SER A 330 -26.60 -27.65 75.83
C SER A 330 -27.86 -26.78 75.64
N PRO A 331 -27.79 -25.63 74.94
CA PRO A 331 -27.82 -25.66 73.48
C PRO A 331 -26.93 -24.59 72.77
N ASN A 332 -26.76 -24.84 71.46
CA ASN A 332 -26.26 -23.96 70.40
C ASN A 332 -26.41 -22.44 70.64
N SER A 333 -25.38 -21.70 70.23
CA SER A 333 -25.52 -20.35 69.65
C SER A 333 -24.39 -20.15 68.63
N ASP A 334 -24.78 -19.57 67.50
CA ASP A 334 -24.04 -19.50 66.26
C ASP A 334 -22.70 -18.75 66.33
N GLN A 335 -21.77 -19.25 65.52
CA GLN A 335 -20.56 -18.55 65.11
C GLN A 335 -20.91 -17.28 64.36
N GLN A 336 -20.37 -16.16 64.84
CA GLN A 336 -20.23 -14.95 64.04
C GLN A 336 -18.78 -14.48 64.15
N GLN A 337 -17.91 -15.12 63.35
CA GLN A 337 -16.57 -14.63 63.09
C GLN A 337 -16.59 -14.01 61.70
N VAL A 338 -16.61 -12.68 61.67
CA VAL A 338 -16.52 -11.86 60.46
C VAL A 338 -15.08 -11.96 59.97
N ASP A 339 -14.93 -12.49 58.77
CA ASP A 339 -13.64 -12.77 58.14
C ASP A 339 -13.16 -11.49 57.42
N ASP A 340 -12.41 -10.64 58.12
CA ASP A 340 -11.83 -9.39 57.60
C ASP A 340 -10.87 -9.61 56.40
N THR A 341 -10.44 -10.86 56.18
CA THR A 341 -9.65 -11.30 55.04
C THR A 341 -10.43 -11.33 53.72
N ALA A 342 -11.77 -11.45 53.77
CA ALA A 342 -12.63 -11.52 52.59
C ALA A 342 -12.88 -10.15 51.94
N ILE A 343 -12.84 -9.07 52.73
CA ILE A 343 -13.12 -7.70 52.27
C ILE A 343 -11.94 -7.16 51.45
N ALA A 344 -10.70 -7.39 51.88
CA ALA A 344 -9.50 -6.93 51.17
C ALA A 344 -9.30 -7.62 49.80
N ASN A 345 -9.56 -8.93 49.72
CA ASN A 345 -9.52 -9.68 48.46
C ASN A 345 -10.67 -9.30 47.52
N GLY A 346 -11.84 -8.96 48.06
CA GLY A 346 -12.97 -8.42 47.29
C GLY A 346 -12.67 -7.05 46.67
N GLN A 347 -12.01 -6.16 47.42
CA GLN A 347 -11.67 -4.82 46.95
C GLN A 347 -10.62 -4.83 45.83
N LEU A 348 -9.56 -5.66 45.94
CA LEU A 348 -8.52 -5.76 44.91
C LEU A 348 -9.04 -6.37 43.60
N ARG A 349 -9.97 -7.34 43.70
CA ARG A 349 -10.57 -8.02 42.55
C ARG A 349 -11.53 -7.11 41.77
N LEU A 350 -12.22 -6.18 42.46
CA LEU A 350 -13.07 -5.17 41.83
C LEU A 350 -12.25 -4.12 41.07
N GLU A 351 -11.09 -3.72 41.58
CA GLU A 351 -10.24 -2.70 40.94
C GLU A 351 -9.58 -3.23 39.65
N ILE A 352 -9.13 -4.49 39.63
CA ILE A 352 -8.58 -5.14 38.41
C ILE A 352 -9.69 -5.31 37.34
N HIS A 353 -10.89 -5.70 37.76
CA HIS A 353 -12.02 -5.88 36.83
C HIS A 353 -12.51 -4.54 36.24
N LYS A 354 -12.32 -3.43 36.96
CA LYS A 354 -12.61 -2.07 36.47
C LYS A 354 -11.59 -1.64 35.41
N VAL A 355 -10.28 -1.88 35.66
CA VAL A 355 -9.21 -1.58 34.69
C VAL A 355 -9.36 -2.38 33.38
N PHE A 356 -9.77 -3.65 33.44
CA PHE A 356 -10.00 -4.47 32.24
C PHE A 356 -11.27 -4.09 31.47
N LYS A 357 -12.33 -3.67 32.17
CA LYS A 357 -13.60 -3.29 31.54
C LYS A 357 -13.50 -1.96 30.78
N ASP A 358 -12.67 -1.04 31.26
CA ASP A 358 -12.42 0.26 30.62
C ASP A 358 -11.39 0.16 29.46
N SER A 359 -10.69 -0.98 29.34
CA SER A 359 -9.68 -1.23 28.29
C SER A 359 -10.26 -1.84 26.99
N ASN A 360 -11.59 -1.97 26.87
CA ASN A 360 -12.24 -2.40 25.62
C ASN A 360 -12.25 -1.27 24.59
N ILE A 361 -11.07 -0.96 24.04
CA ILE A 361 -10.90 -0.17 22.82
C ILE A 361 -10.42 -1.15 21.75
N ILE A 362 -11.36 -1.91 21.20
CA ILE A 362 -11.29 -2.38 19.82
C ILE A 362 -12.55 -1.87 19.15
N LYS A 363 -12.40 -0.76 18.43
CA LYS A 363 -13.21 -0.41 17.26
C LYS A 363 -12.27 -0.22 16.10
#